data_AF-A0A7V9SE82-F1
#
_entry.id   AF-A0A7V9SE82-F1
#
_cell.length_a   1.000
_cell.length_b   1.000
_cell.length_c   1.000
_cell.angle_alpha   90.00
_cell.angle_beta   90.00
_cell.angle_gamma   90.00
#
_symmetry.space_group_name_H-M   'P 1'
#
loop_
_entity.id
_entity.type
_entity.pdbx_description
1 polymer ?
#
loop_
_entity_poly.entity_id
_entity_poly.type
_entity_poly.pdbx_seq_one_letter_code
_entity_poly.pdbx_strand_id
1 'polypeptide(L)'
;MEGGFQRVTYHDQIGWVADQYLATPENPEPDRGNQGNQPHYSRQQIVRIIYDAADRFDQSRSAMLRVAECESNLDPYAVNPSGSYGLFQFIRSTWRSTPYGDQDIFDPKANANAAAWMWSEGRKSEWVCQ
;
A
#
# COMPACT_ATOMS: atom_id res chain seq x y z
N MET A 1 2.60 16.81 -22.87
CA MET A 1 3.07 17.84 -21.92
C MET A 1 3.09 19.14 -22.70
N GLU A 2 2.15 20.03 -22.43
CA GLU A 2 2.11 21.37 -23.02
C GLU A 2 2.58 22.37 -21.96
N GLY A 3 3.64 23.12 -22.24
CA GLY A 3 4.03 24.28 -21.43
C GLY A 3 4.44 24.04 -19.97
N GLY A 4 4.90 22.83 -19.61
CA GLY A 4 5.28 22.53 -18.21
C GLY A 4 4.10 22.19 -17.30
N PHE A 5 2.97 21.79 -17.87
CA PHE A 5 1.81 21.30 -17.14
C PHE A 5 1.43 19.89 -17.61
N GLN A 6 1.06 19.06 -16.63
CA GLN A 6 0.43 17.76 -16.84
C GLN A 6 -1.09 17.91 -16.78
N ARG A 7 -1.78 17.49 -17.85
CA ARG A 7 -3.24 17.37 -17.86
C ARG A 7 -3.64 16.22 -16.93
N VAL A 8 -4.53 16.51 -15.99
CA VAL A 8 -5.10 15.53 -15.06
C VAL A 8 -6.62 15.49 -15.20
N THR A 9 -7.21 14.32 -14.98
CA THR A 9 -8.67 14.17 -14.89
C THR A 9 -8.98 13.65 -13.48
N TYR A 10 -9.75 14.41 -12.70
CA TYR A 10 -10.17 14.04 -11.36
C TYR A 10 -11.70 14.13 -11.26
N HIS A 11 -12.39 13.02 -10.98
CA HIS A 11 -13.86 12.92 -10.99
C HIS A 11 -14.51 13.65 -12.18
N ASP A 12 -14.10 13.31 -13.40
CA ASP A 12 -14.57 13.88 -14.67
C ASP A 12 -14.27 15.37 -14.92
N GLN A 13 -13.54 16.02 -14.01
CA GLN A 13 -13.05 17.38 -14.20
C GLN A 13 -11.63 17.36 -14.78
N ILE A 14 -11.43 18.09 -15.87
CA ILE A 14 -10.12 18.30 -16.48
C ILE A 14 -9.43 19.46 -15.77
N GLY A 15 -8.21 19.21 -15.28
CA GLY A 15 -7.32 20.21 -14.69
C GLY A 15 -5.90 20.09 -15.23
N TRP A 16 -5.04 20.97 -14.73
CA TRP A 16 -3.63 21.02 -15.09
C TRP A 16 -2.80 21.16 -13.80
N VAL A 17 -1.78 20.34 -13.64
CA VAL A 17 -0.82 20.46 -12.55
C VAL A 17 0.52 20.86 -13.13
N ALA A 18 1.16 21.88 -12.56
CA ALA A 18 2.47 22.32 -13.04
C ALA A 18 3.53 21.27 -12.70
N ASP A 19 4.36 20.90 -13.67
CA ASP A 19 5.38 19.86 -13.55
C ASP A 19 6.37 20.17 -12.41
N GLN A 20 6.62 21.45 -12.12
CA GLN A 20 7.47 21.90 -11.02
C GLN A 20 6.97 21.51 -9.62
N TYR A 21 5.69 21.13 -9.48
CA TYR A 21 5.11 20.66 -8.22
C TYR A 21 4.89 19.13 -8.20
N LEU A 22 5.27 18.44 -9.27
CA LEU A 22 5.14 16.99 -9.39
C LEU A 22 6.51 16.34 -9.17
N ALA A 23 6.53 15.32 -8.32
CA ALA A 23 7.64 14.40 -8.19
C ALA A 23 7.14 12.98 -8.42
N THR A 24 7.83 12.22 -9.26
CA THR A 24 7.55 10.79 -9.47
C THR A 24 8.79 10.00 -9.05
N PRO A 25 9.03 9.83 -7.74
CA PRO A 25 10.20 9.11 -7.26
C PRO A 25 10.19 7.66 -7.76
N GLU A 26 11.37 7.11 -8.02
CA GLU A 26 11.55 5.73 -8.46
C GLU A 26 11.03 4.74 -7.40
N ASN A 27 11.34 5.04 -6.14
CA ASN A 27 10.89 4.32 -4.95
C ASN A 27 9.82 5.15 -4.22
N PRO A 28 8.67 4.56 -3.87
CA PRO A 28 7.71 5.22 -2.99
C PRO A 28 8.34 5.42 -1.62
N GLU A 29 8.14 6.60 -1.05
CA GLU A 29 8.51 6.94 0.33
C GLU A 29 7.22 7.18 1.11
N PRO A 30 7.14 6.72 2.38
CA PRO A 30 5.97 7.01 3.18
C PRO A 30 5.89 8.53 3.37
N ASP A 31 4.68 9.10 3.29
CA ASP A 31 4.51 10.53 3.52
C ASP A 31 4.90 10.84 4.97
N ARG A 32 6.13 11.30 5.20
CA ARG A 32 6.64 11.62 6.54
C ARG A 32 6.14 12.98 7.03
N GLY A 33 5.49 13.78 6.18
CA GLY A 33 5.13 15.16 6.45
C GLY A 33 6.23 15.96 7.16
N ASN A 34 5.86 17.09 7.75
CA ASN A 34 6.68 17.76 8.77
C ASN A 34 6.63 16.93 10.07
N GLN A 35 7.23 15.73 10.10
CA GLN A 35 7.48 14.81 11.24
C GLN A 35 6.36 14.55 12.27
N GLY A 36 5.15 15.09 12.14
CA GLY A 36 4.13 15.09 13.19
C GLY A 36 2.70 14.83 12.72
N ASN A 37 2.48 14.48 11.44
CA ASN A 37 1.13 14.26 10.90
C ASN A 37 0.95 12.90 10.20
N GLN A 38 1.92 11.98 10.32
CA GLN A 38 1.66 10.59 9.92
C GLN A 38 0.59 9.99 10.82
N PRO A 39 -0.45 9.34 10.27
CA PRO A 39 -1.41 8.61 11.08
C PRO A 39 -0.67 7.55 11.91
N HIS A 40 -0.56 7.78 13.22
CA HIS A 40 0.02 6.81 14.11
C HIS A 40 -1.01 5.72 14.40
N TYR A 41 -0.83 4.57 13.74
CA TYR A 41 -1.63 3.39 14.03
C TYR A 41 -1.03 2.65 15.21
N SER A 42 -1.83 2.44 16.26
CA SER A 42 -1.48 1.47 17.28
C SER A 42 -1.43 0.06 16.67
N ARG A 43 -0.65 -0.84 17.27
CA ARG A 43 -0.61 -2.26 16.87
C ARG A 43 -2.00 -2.88 16.80
N GLN A 44 -2.89 -2.53 17.74
CA GLN A 44 -4.28 -3.03 17.74
C GLN A 44 -5.08 -2.54 16.53
N GLN A 45 -4.89 -1.30 16.09
CA GLN A 45 -5.54 -0.79 14.88
C GLN A 45 -5.02 -1.52 13.64
N ILE A 46 -3.72 -1.77 13.53
CA ILE A 46 -3.15 -2.54 12.41
C ILE A 46 -3.71 -3.97 12.39
N VAL A 47 -3.77 -4.65 13.53
CA VAL A 47 -4.36 -5.99 13.62
C VAL A 47 -5.84 -5.98 13.17
N ARG A 48 -6.62 -4.98 13.58
CA ARG A 48 -8.02 -4.82 13.13
C ARG A 48 -8.09 -4.63 11.62
N ILE A 49 -7.25 -3.77 11.05
CA ILE A 49 -7.20 -3.56 9.59
C ILE A 49 -6.89 -4.87 8.83
N ILE A 50 -5.95 -5.67 9.35
CA ILE A 50 -5.63 -6.98 8.77
C ILE A 50 -6.84 -7.92 8.86
N TYR A 51 -7.52 -7.95 10.00
CA TYR A 51 -8.69 -8.81 10.18
C TYR A 51 -9.88 -8.39 9.32
N ASP A 52 -10.14 -7.09 9.20
CA ASP A 52 -11.19 -6.54 8.33
C ASP A 52 -10.94 -6.92 6.86
N ALA A 53 -9.68 -6.84 6.40
CA ALA A 53 -9.30 -7.28 5.06
C ALA A 53 -9.45 -8.80 4.88
N ALA A 54 -9.01 -9.58 5.88
CA ALA A 54 -9.15 -11.03 5.85
C ALA A 54 -10.62 -11.46 5.75
N ASP A 55 -11.49 -10.88 6.57
CA ASP A 55 -12.93 -11.15 6.55
C ASP A 55 -13.56 -10.78 5.22
N ARG A 56 -13.19 -9.63 4.66
CA ARG A 56 -13.74 -9.12 3.40
C ARG A 56 -13.51 -10.07 2.22
N PHE A 57 -12.39 -10.78 2.21
CA PHE A 57 -12.00 -11.67 1.12
C PHE A 57 -12.04 -13.16 1.52
N ASP A 58 -12.69 -13.50 2.63
CA ASP A 58 -12.79 -14.88 3.16
C ASP A 58 -11.42 -15.57 3.35
N GLN A 59 -10.46 -14.82 3.89
CA GLN A 59 -9.10 -15.29 4.18
C GLN A 59 -8.88 -15.54 5.67
N SER A 60 -7.90 -16.38 6.01
CA SER A 60 -7.56 -16.65 7.41
C SER A 60 -6.91 -15.43 8.08
N ARG A 61 -7.61 -14.85 9.07
CA ARG A 61 -7.13 -13.76 9.92
C ARG A 61 -5.75 -14.03 10.54
N SER A 62 -5.57 -15.22 11.12
CA SER A 62 -4.33 -15.59 11.81
C SER A 62 -3.17 -15.78 10.84
N ALA A 63 -3.44 -16.33 9.64
CA ALA A 63 -2.42 -16.47 8.61
C ALA A 63 -1.97 -15.11 8.08
N MET A 64 -2.92 -14.21 7.76
CA MET A 64 -2.59 -12.86 7.29
C MET A 64 -1.82 -12.05 8.35
N LEU A 65 -2.22 -12.15 9.62
CA LEU A 65 -1.48 -11.50 10.71
C LEU A 65 -0.04 -12.01 10.81
N ARG A 66 0.17 -13.33 10.76
CA ARG A 66 1.50 -13.93 10.79
C ARG A 66 2.38 -13.46 9.63
N VAL A 67 1.82 -13.36 8.43
CA VAL A 67 2.57 -12.84 7.26
C VAL A 67 2.94 -11.38 7.47
N ALA A 68 1.99 -10.51 7.85
CA ALA A 68 2.28 -9.10 8.11
C ALA A 68 3.32 -8.89 9.23
N GLU A 69 3.30 -9.73 10.28
CA GLU A 69 4.32 -9.72 11.33
C GLU A 69 5.72 -10.09 10.79
N CYS A 70 5.80 -11.07 9.89
CA CYS A 70 7.06 -11.48 9.27
C CYS A 70 7.60 -10.45 8.28
N GLU A 71 6.71 -9.88 7.46
CA GLU A 71 7.06 -8.96 6.38
C GLU A 71 7.49 -7.59 6.91
N SER A 72 6.77 -7.03 7.88
CA SER A 72 6.99 -5.64 8.33
C SER A 72 7.00 -5.46 9.85
N ASN A 73 6.82 -6.52 10.64
CA ASN A 73 6.55 -6.41 12.07
C ASN A 73 5.35 -5.50 12.40
N LEU A 74 4.34 -5.52 11.51
CA LEU A 74 3.13 -4.67 11.59
C LEU A 74 3.37 -3.17 11.41
N ASP A 75 4.48 -2.80 10.76
CA ASP A 75 4.75 -1.41 10.39
C ASP A 75 4.21 -1.11 8.98
N PRO A 76 3.14 -0.29 8.85
CA PRO A 76 2.61 0.08 7.54
C PRO A 76 3.53 0.99 6.73
N TYR A 77 4.56 1.57 7.36
CA TYR A 77 5.53 2.46 6.73
C TYR A 77 6.86 1.78 6.43
N ALA A 78 6.94 0.45 6.61
CA ALA A 78 8.15 -0.32 6.36
C ALA A 78 8.60 -0.21 4.90
N VAL A 79 9.88 0.10 4.71
CA VAL A 79 10.56 0.17 3.40
C VAL A 79 11.77 -0.74 3.45
N ASN A 80 11.82 -1.72 2.55
CA ASN A 80 13.00 -2.54 2.37
C ASN A 80 13.86 -1.96 1.23
N PRO A 81 15.18 -1.76 1.42
CA PRO A 81 16.09 -1.33 0.36
C PRO A 81 16.06 -2.20 -0.90
N SER A 82 15.64 -3.46 -0.79
CA SER A 82 15.45 -4.39 -1.92
C SER A 82 14.18 -4.16 -2.74
N GLY A 83 13.35 -3.16 -2.40
CA GLY A 83 12.23 -2.71 -3.24
C GLY A 83 10.85 -3.26 -2.86
N SER A 84 10.61 -3.52 -1.57
CA SER A 84 9.30 -3.89 -1.02
C SER A 84 8.80 -2.88 0.01
N TYR A 85 7.49 -2.67 0.06
CA TYR A 85 6.89 -1.55 0.78
C TYR A 85 5.61 -1.90 1.53
N GLY A 86 5.45 -1.26 2.67
CA GLY A 86 4.26 -1.27 3.49
C GLY A 86 4.01 -2.58 4.23
N LEU A 87 2.79 -2.71 4.75
CA LEU A 87 2.42 -3.72 5.75
C LEU A 87 2.68 -5.18 5.30
N PHE A 88 2.42 -5.50 4.04
CA PHE A 88 2.62 -6.82 3.42
C PHE A 88 3.80 -6.85 2.44
N GLN A 89 4.69 -5.86 2.49
CA GLN A 89 5.93 -5.79 1.71
C GLN A 89 5.72 -6.05 0.20
N PHE A 90 4.85 -5.26 -0.40
CA PHE A 90 4.61 -5.34 -1.84
C PHE A 90 5.79 -4.82 -2.65
N ILE A 91 6.18 -5.55 -3.69
CA ILE A 91 6.97 -4.99 -4.78
C ILE A 91 6.06 -4.10 -5.64
N ARG A 92 6.58 -2.97 -6.14
CA ARG A 92 5.80 -1.94 -6.84
C ARG A 92 5.05 -2.45 -8.08
N SER A 93 5.64 -3.35 -8.87
CA SER A 93 4.98 -3.95 -10.04
C SER A 93 3.79 -4.81 -9.63
N THR A 94 3.95 -5.63 -8.59
CA THR A 94 2.87 -6.44 -8.03
C THR A 94 1.76 -5.57 -7.47
N TRP A 95 2.09 -4.51 -6.71
CA TRP A 95 1.12 -3.55 -6.19
C TRP A 95 0.21 -2.97 -7.29
N ARG A 96 0.81 -2.52 -8.39
CA ARG A 96 0.11 -1.96 -9.55
C ARG A 96 -0.83 -2.95 -10.24
N SER A 97 -0.61 -4.26 -10.07
CA SER A 97 -1.49 -5.31 -10.61
C SER A 97 -2.76 -5.53 -9.79
N THR A 98 -2.85 -4.92 -8.60
CA THR A 98 -4.00 -5.08 -7.71
C THR A 98 -5.06 -4.00 -7.94
N PRO A 99 -6.32 -4.22 -7.54
CA PRO A 99 -7.36 -3.18 -7.55
C PRO A 99 -7.07 -1.95 -6.67
N TYR A 100 -5.99 -1.98 -5.88
CA TYR A 100 -5.55 -0.91 -4.98
C TYR A 100 -4.29 -0.22 -5.50
N GLY A 101 -3.80 -0.59 -6.69
CA GLY A 101 -2.51 -0.15 -7.23
C GLY A 101 -2.39 1.35 -7.52
N ASP A 102 -3.51 2.08 -7.48
CA ASP A 102 -3.63 3.53 -7.61
C ASP A 102 -3.70 4.27 -6.26
N GLN A 103 -3.77 3.53 -5.15
CA GLN A 103 -3.75 4.08 -3.78
C GLN A 103 -2.33 4.15 -3.23
N ASP A 104 -2.20 4.80 -2.07
CA ASP A 104 -0.94 4.84 -1.33
C ASP A 104 -0.57 3.42 -0.84
N ILE A 105 0.60 2.93 -1.25
CA ILE A 105 1.13 1.63 -0.84
C ILE A 105 1.40 1.57 0.68
N PHE A 106 1.52 2.72 1.34
CA PHE A 106 1.68 2.83 2.79
C PHE A 106 0.35 3.04 3.55
N ASP A 107 -0.79 3.15 2.86
CA ASP A 107 -2.09 3.03 3.54
C ASP A 107 -2.27 1.58 4.02
N PRO A 108 -2.28 1.31 5.34
CA PRO A 108 -2.44 -0.04 5.85
C PRO A 108 -3.70 -0.74 5.36
N LYS A 109 -4.79 0.01 5.12
CA LYS A 109 -6.05 -0.56 4.64
C LYS A 109 -5.91 -1.02 3.21
N ALA A 110 -5.41 -0.16 2.32
CA ALA A 110 -5.17 -0.51 0.93
C ALA A 110 -4.19 -1.70 0.85
N ASN A 111 -3.10 -1.65 1.61
CA ASN A 111 -2.07 -2.68 1.64
C ASN A 111 -2.62 -4.04 2.11
N ALA A 112 -3.35 -4.07 3.23
CA ALA A 112 -3.98 -5.31 3.72
C ALA A 112 -5.04 -5.86 2.77
N ASN A 113 -5.89 -5.00 2.19
CA ASN A 113 -6.92 -5.45 1.25
C ASN A 113 -6.32 -5.98 -0.06
N ALA A 114 -5.22 -5.40 -0.55
CA ALA A 114 -4.51 -5.91 -1.72
C ALA A 114 -3.94 -7.32 -1.48
N ALA A 115 -3.37 -7.56 -0.30
CA ALA A 115 -2.86 -8.89 0.08
C ALA A 115 -3.99 -9.91 0.18
N ALA A 116 -5.08 -9.55 0.87
CA ALA A 116 -6.26 -10.41 1.01
C ALA A 116 -6.89 -10.76 -0.35
N TRP A 117 -7.03 -9.78 -1.24
CA TRP A 117 -7.51 -9.99 -2.61
C TRP A 117 -6.57 -10.91 -3.39
N MET A 118 -5.26 -10.71 -3.33
CA MET A 118 -4.33 -11.61 -4.01
C MET A 118 -4.44 -13.05 -3.51
N TRP A 119 -4.65 -13.25 -2.21
CA TRP A 119 -4.86 -14.58 -1.66
C TRP A 119 -6.16 -15.21 -2.16
N SER A 120 -7.26 -14.43 -2.29
CA SER A 120 -8.50 -14.93 -2.87
C SER A 120 -8.36 -15.30 -4.36
N GLU A 121 -7.43 -14.65 -5.07
CA GLU A 121 -7.06 -15.01 -6.46
C GLU A 121 -6.06 -16.19 -6.52
N GLY A 122 -5.76 -16.86 -5.40
CA GLY A 122 -4.84 -18.00 -5.36
C GLY A 122 -3.35 -17.64 -5.36
N ARG A 123 -3.02 -16.35 -5.20
CA ARG A 123 -1.63 -15.83 -5.29
C ARG A 123 -0.92 -15.77 -3.92
N LYS A 124 -1.41 -16.50 -2.93
CA LYS A 124 -0.82 -16.55 -1.59
C LYS A 124 0.65 -16.98 -1.59
N SER A 125 1.05 -17.84 -2.53
CA SER A 125 2.43 -18.35 -2.65
C SER A 125 3.47 -17.29 -3.01
N GLU A 126 3.06 -16.07 -3.37
CA GLU A 126 3.99 -14.96 -3.60
C GLU A 126 4.63 -14.45 -2.31
N TRP A 127 4.06 -14.76 -1.14
CA TRP A 127 4.68 -14.51 0.16
C TRP A 127 5.49 -15.72 0.62
N VAL A 128 6.78 -15.50 0.89
CA VAL A 128 7.68 -16.53 1.43
C VAL A 128 7.40 -16.76 2.92
N CYS A 129 7.05 -15.68 3.63
CA CYS A 129 6.67 -15.67 5.04
C CYS A 129 5.26 -16.23 5.27
N GLN A 130 5.02 -17.53 5.03
CA GLN A 130 3.70 -18.18 5.22
C GLN A 130 3.70 -19.41 6.14
#